data_AF-A0A5B7ANJ9-F1
#
_entry.id   AF-A0A5B7ANJ9-F1
#
_cell.length_a   1.000
_cell.length_b   1.000
_cell.length_c   1.000
_cell.angle_alpha   90.00
_cell.angle_beta   90.00
_cell.angle_gamma   90.00
#
_symmetry.space_group_name_H-M   'P 1'
#
loop_
_entity.id
_entity.type
_entity.pdbx_description
1 polymer ?
#
loop_
_entity_poly.entity_id
_entity_poly.type
_entity_poly.pdbx_seq_one_letter_code
_entity_poly.pdbx_strand_id
1 'polypeptide(L)'
;TFLFWGSSSVQGNPDYRDALAKSILFFQGQRSGRLPTTQHITWRSNSGLSDGLPDNVDLTGGYYDAGDNVKFNFPMAFSTTMLSWATIEYGRRMGSELQNTRAAIRWATDYLLKCATATPGKLYVGVGDPNVDHKCWERPED
;
A
#
# COMPACT_ATOMS: atom_id res chain seq x y z
N THR A 1 11.77 -51.97 27.60
CA THR A 1 10.91 -50.79 27.85
C THR A 1 11.21 -49.74 26.80
N PHE A 2 10.31 -49.54 25.84
CA PHE A 2 10.45 -48.49 24.82
C PHE A 2 9.92 -47.18 25.40
N LEU A 3 10.77 -46.15 25.45
CA LEU A 3 10.40 -44.78 25.79
C LEU A 3 9.78 -44.13 24.56
N PHE A 4 8.45 -43.95 24.57
CA PHE A 4 7.76 -43.10 23.61
C PHE A 4 8.08 -41.63 23.93
N TRP A 5 8.84 -40.98 23.05
CA TRP A 5 8.95 -39.52 23.04
C TRP A 5 7.67 -38.96 22.43
N GLY A 6 6.75 -38.48 23.28
CA GLY A 6 5.57 -37.78 22.82
C GLY A 6 5.98 -36.47 22.16
N SER A 7 5.91 -36.38 20.84
CA SER A 7 6.03 -35.12 20.12
C SER A 7 4.84 -34.24 20.48
N SER A 8 5.02 -33.32 21.43
CA SER A 8 4.04 -32.26 21.68
C SER A 8 4.02 -31.33 20.47
N SER A 9 3.00 -31.46 19.62
CA SER A 9 2.72 -30.48 18.57
C SER A 9 2.38 -29.15 19.23
N VAL A 10 3.27 -28.17 19.14
CA VAL A 10 2.96 -26.79 19.56
C VAL A 10 1.94 -26.24 18.57
N GLN A 11 0.68 -26.17 18.99
CA GLN A 11 -0.38 -25.57 18.21
C GLN A 11 -0.38 -24.07 18.49
N GLY A 12 0.38 -23.32 17.70
CA GLY A 12 0.23 -21.87 17.66
C GLY A 12 -1.19 -21.58 17.19
N ASN A 13 -1.97 -20.87 17.99
CA ASN A 13 -3.33 -20.46 17.65
C ASN A 13 -3.28 -18.99 17.18
N PRO A 14 -2.80 -18.69 15.96
CA PRO A 14 -2.62 -17.32 15.50
C PRO A 14 -3.97 -16.63 15.30
N ASP A 15 -4.03 -15.35 15.67
CA ASP A 15 -5.18 -14.50 15.38
C ASP A 15 -5.09 -13.96 13.95
N TYR A 16 -5.65 -14.72 13.00
CA TYR A 16 -5.67 -14.32 11.58
C TYR A 16 -6.57 -13.11 11.31
N ARG A 17 -7.51 -12.79 12.21
CA ARG A 17 -8.35 -11.60 12.06
C ARG A 17 -7.53 -10.35 12.36
N ASP A 18 -6.77 -10.37 13.44
CA ASP A 18 -5.82 -9.30 13.79
C ASP A 18 -4.72 -9.16 12.73
N ALA A 19 -4.16 -10.27 12.26
CA ALA A 19 -3.17 -10.27 11.19
C ALA A 19 -3.71 -9.63 9.89
N LEU A 20 -4.93 -9.98 9.48
CA LEU A 20 -5.57 -9.38 8.31
C LEU A 20 -5.79 -7.88 8.51
N ALA A 21 -6.33 -7.46 9.66
CA ALA A 21 -6.59 -6.05 9.94
C ALA A 21 -5.30 -5.21 9.88
N LYS A 22 -4.21 -5.71 10.47
CA LYS A 22 -2.89 -5.05 10.41
C LYS A 22 -2.28 -5.04 9.01
N SER A 23 -2.44 -6.12 8.25
CA SER A 23 -1.98 -6.19 6.86
C SER A 23 -2.67 -5.17 5.97
N ILE A 24 -3.98 -4.92 6.17
CA ILE A 24 -4.70 -3.87 5.45
C ILE A 24 -4.34 -2.48 5.98
N LEU A 25 -4.12 -2.33 7.29
CA LEU A 25 -3.71 -1.07 7.90
C LEU A 25 -2.34 -0.59 7.39
N PHE A 26 -1.42 -1.51 7.09
CA PHE A 26 -0.11 -1.21 6.50
C PHE A 26 -0.23 -0.31 5.26
N PHE A 27 -1.20 -0.56 4.37
CA PHE A 27 -1.40 0.28 3.19
C PHE A 27 -1.75 1.73 3.55
N GLN A 28 -2.44 1.99 4.65
CA GLN A 28 -2.67 3.38 5.10
C GLN A 28 -1.35 4.06 5.48
N GLY A 29 -0.44 3.31 6.10
CA GLY A 29 0.91 3.76 6.45
C GLY A 29 1.79 4.09 5.24
N GLN A 30 1.47 3.58 4.04
CA GLN A 30 2.25 3.80 2.82
C GLN A 30 1.69 4.90 1.91
N ARG A 31 0.55 5.52 2.24
CA ARG A 31 -0.10 6.49 1.33
C ARG A 31 0.79 7.72 1.08
N SER A 32 0.94 8.11 -0.19
CA SER A 32 1.44 9.42 -0.61
C SER A 32 0.27 10.31 -1.02
N GLY A 33 0.44 11.63 -1.01
CA GLY A 33 -0.57 12.61 -1.42
C GLY A 33 -1.36 13.19 -0.25
N ARG A 34 -2.54 13.77 -0.56
CA ARG A 34 -3.43 14.34 0.46
C ARG A 34 -4.25 13.26 1.15
N LEU A 35 -3.97 13.00 2.41
CA LEU A 35 -4.56 11.88 3.16
C LEU A 35 -6.03 12.12 3.49
N PRO A 36 -6.87 11.07 3.47
CA PRO A 36 -8.27 11.17 3.87
C PRO A 36 -8.38 11.35 5.38
N THR A 37 -9.30 12.18 5.84
CA THR A 37 -9.57 12.40 7.28
C THR A 37 -10.09 11.15 7.99
N THR A 38 -10.55 10.15 7.23
CA THR A 38 -11.07 8.88 7.73
C THR A 38 -10.01 7.80 7.92
N GLN A 39 -8.73 8.10 7.66
CA GLN A 39 -7.63 7.17 7.91
C GLN A 39 -7.43 6.92 9.41
N HIS A 40 -7.07 5.68 9.77
CA HIS A 40 -6.82 5.25 11.15
C HIS A 40 -5.39 5.54 11.62
N ILE A 41 -4.41 5.60 10.70
CA ILE A 41 -3.02 5.95 11.02
C ILE A 41 -2.90 7.45 11.33
N THR A 42 -2.49 7.78 12.56
CA THR A 42 -2.45 9.14 13.10
C THR A 42 -1.10 9.84 12.98
N TRP A 43 -0.03 9.11 12.65
CA TRP A 43 1.34 9.65 12.60
C TRP A 43 1.80 10.05 11.19
N ARG A 44 1.00 9.76 10.16
CA ARG A 44 1.21 10.20 8.76
C ARG A 44 0.48 11.52 8.49
N SER A 45 1.00 12.34 7.58
CA SER A 45 0.32 13.55 7.09
C SER A 45 0.40 13.67 5.56
N ASN A 46 -0.12 14.76 5.02
CA ASN A 46 -0.05 15.06 3.60
C ASN A 46 1.42 15.15 3.15
N SER A 47 1.74 14.49 2.04
CA SER A 47 3.10 14.35 1.51
C SER A 47 3.04 14.25 -0.02
N GLY A 48 4.15 14.46 -0.74
CA GLY A 48 4.20 14.30 -2.20
C GLY A 48 3.18 15.16 -2.97
N LEU A 49 2.84 16.36 -2.47
CA LEU A 49 1.79 17.20 -3.04
C LEU A 49 2.18 17.88 -4.36
N SER A 50 3.47 17.83 -4.71
CA SER A 50 4.03 18.37 -5.95
C SER A 50 4.31 17.28 -7.00
N ASP A 51 3.90 16.03 -6.75
CA ASP A 51 4.11 14.92 -7.66
C ASP A 51 3.49 15.20 -9.04
N GLY A 52 4.32 15.19 -10.08
CA GLY A 52 3.92 15.47 -11.47
C GLY A 52 4.09 16.93 -11.92
N LEU A 53 4.50 17.83 -11.03
CA LEU A 53 4.74 19.25 -11.36
C LEU A 53 5.71 19.47 -12.53
N PRO A 54 6.84 18.76 -12.67
CA PRO A 54 7.76 18.96 -13.81
C PRO A 54 7.12 18.71 -15.18
N ASP A 55 6.11 17.84 -15.22
CA ASP A 55 5.36 17.51 -16.44
C ASP A 55 4.00 18.23 -16.51
N ASN A 56 3.72 19.15 -15.57
CA ASN A 56 2.47 19.90 -15.46
C ASN A 56 1.22 19.00 -15.38
N VAL A 57 1.31 17.91 -14.62
CA VAL A 57 0.22 16.95 -14.38
C VAL A 57 0.04 16.69 -12.88
N ASP A 58 -1.14 16.21 -12.49
CA ASP A 58 -1.37 15.71 -11.12
C ASP A 58 -1.03 14.22 -11.05
N LEU A 59 0.08 13.90 -10.38
CA LEU A 59 0.46 12.53 -10.04
C LEU A 59 0.45 12.28 -8.53
N THR A 60 -0.23 13.11 -7.75
CA THR A 60 -0.39 12.91 -6.29
C THR A 60 -1.24 11.67 -5.98
N GLY A 61 -0.97 11.01 -4.85
CA GLY A 61 -1.66 9.78 -4.43
C GLY A 61 -0.76 8.54 -4.51
N GLY A 62 -1.37 7.35 -4.46
CA GLY A 62 -0.65 6.08 -4.57
C GLY A 62 0.13 5.72 -3.29
N TYR A 63 1.03 4.74 -3.42
CA TYR A 63 1.81 4.21 -2.30
C TYR A 63 3.30 4.43 -2.49
N TYR A 64 3.99 4.76 -1.40
CA TYR A 64 5.43 4.58 -1.31
C TYR A 64 5.76 3.09 -1.31
N ASP A 65 6.80 2.71 -2.05
CA ASP A 65 7.06 1.31 -2.39
C ASP A 65 7.50 0.48 -1.18
N ALA A 66 8.43 1.01 -0.38
CA ALA A 66 8.99 0.29 0.76
C ALA A 66 9.17 1.21 1.99
N GLY A 67 10.40 1.32 2.49
CA GLY A 67 10.78 2.27 3.54
C GLY A 67 11.30 3.60 2.98
N ASP A 68 11.21 3.76 1.66
CA ASP A 68 11.61 4.94 0.88
C ASP A 68 10.37 5.77 0.51
N ASN A 69 10.55 6.93 -0.13
CA ASN A 69 9.44 7.77 -0.57
C ASN A 69 9.28 7.78 -2.11
N VAL A 70 9.85 6.77 -2.79
CA VAL A 70 9.67 6.57 -4.23
C VAL A 70 8.36 5.82 -4.51
N LYS A 71 7.68 6.22 -5.59
CA LYS A 71 6.50 5.51 -6.11
C LYS A 71 6.92 4.66 -7.30
N PHE A 72 7.17 3.38 -7.08
CA PHE A 72 7.43 2.41 -8.15
C PHE A 72 6.13 1.76 -8.63
N ASN A 73 5.68 2.05 -9.86
CA ASN A 73 4.34 1.62 -10.28
C ASN A 73 4.24 0.12 -10.53
N PHE A 74 5.32 -0.55 -10.91
CA PHE A 74 5.28 -1.99 -11.16
C PHE A 74 4.95 -2.80 -9.89
N PRO A 75 5.70 -2.70 -8.77
CA PRO A 75 5.34 -3.36 -7.52
C PRO A 75 4.02 -2.84 -6.92
N MET A 76 3.68 -1.55 -7.09
CA MET A 76 2.38 -1.02 -6.66
C MET A 76 1.21 -1.68 -7.42
N ALA A 77 1.30 -1.78 -8.75
CA ALA A 77 0.29 -2.41 -9.59
C ALA A 77 0.17 -3.91 -9.30
N PHE A 78 1.30 -4.60 -9.08
CA PHE A 78 1.32 -5.99 -8.65
C PHE A 78 0.59 -6.18 -7.32
N SER A 79 0.95 -5.39 -6.30
CA SER A 79 0.33 -5.46 -4.96
C SER A 79 -1.17 -5.17 -5.01
N THR A 80 -1.57 -4.17 -5.80
CA THR A 80 -2.98 -3.82 -6.03
C THR A 80 -3.74 -4.95 -6.73
N THR A 81 -3.12 -5.62 -7.69
CA THR A 81 -3.69 -6.78 -8.40
C THR A 81 -3.90 -7.93 -7.43
N MET A 82 -2.90 -8.26 -6.60
CA MET A 82 -3.01 -9.32 -5.60
C MET A 82 -4.07 -9.01 -4.54
N LEU A 83 -4.16 -7.76 -4.09
CA LEU A 83 -5.18 -7.32 -3.14
C LEU A 83 -6.59 -7.42 -3.74
N SER A 84 -6.73 -7.04 -5.00
CA SER A 84 -7.99 -7.14 -5.75
C SER A 84 -8.40 -8.60 -5.96
N TRP A 85 -7.46 -9.46 -6.35
CA TRP A 85 -7.71 -10.89 -6.53
C TRP A 85 -8.12 -11.54 -5.20
N ALA A 86 -7.39 -11.29 -4.12
CA ALA A 86 -7.76 -11.78 -2.79
C ALA A 86 -9.15 -11.30 -2.36
N THR A 87 -9.54 -10.08 -2.71
CA THR A 87 -10.87 -9.52 -2.43
C THR A 87 -11.97 -10.22 -3.23
N ILE A 88 -11.72 -10.57 -4.48
CA ILE A 88 -12.66 -11.33 -5.33
C ILE A 88 -12.88 -12.73 -4.75
N GLU A 89 -11.80 -13.45 -4.43
CA GLU A 89 -11.87 -14.83 -3.94
C GLU A 89 -12.41 -14.94 -2.51
N TYR A 90 -11.93 -14.05 -1.62
CA TYR A 90 -12.12 -14.19 -0.17
C TYR A 90 -12.86 -13.03 0.47
N GLY A 91 -13.41 -12.08 -0.29
CA GLY A 91 -14.05 -10.88 0.26
C GLY A 91 -15.15 -11.15 1.30
N ARG A 92 -15.92 -12.25 1.14
CA ARG A 92 -16.93 -12.66 2.13
C ARG A 92 -16.34 -13.07 3.48
N ARG A 93 -15.09 -13.51 3.50
CA ARG A 93 -14.35 -13.94 4.70
C ARG A 93 -13.56 -12.80 5.36
N MET A 94 -13.44 -11.64 4.70
CA MET A 94 -12.72 -10.47 5.24
C MET A 94 -13.48 -9.73 6.33
N GLY A 95 -14.78 -10.01 6.52
CA GLY A 95 -15.59 -9.39 7.57
C GLY A 95 -15.61 -7.86 7.46
N SER A 96 -15.30 -7.17 8.56
CA SER A 96 -15.23 -5.70 8.61
C SER A 96 -14.13 -5.11 7.72
N GLU A 97 -13.07 -5.87 7.43
CA GLU A 97 -11.92 -5.36 6.68
C GLU A 97 -12.20 -5.20 5.19
N LEU A 98 -13.28 -5.78 4.65
CA LEU A 98 -13.63 -5.67 3.23
C LEU A 98 -13.70 -4.21 2.75
N GLN A 99 -14.20 -3.29 3.59
CA GLN A 99 -14.27 -1.87 3.22
C GLN A 99 -12.89 -1.21 3.24
N ASN A 100 -12.05 -1.53 4.21
CA ASN A 100 -10.67 -1.03 4.27
C ASN A 100 -9.84 -1.56 3.10
N THR A 101 -10.01 -2.83 2.73
CA THR A 101 -9.37 -3.45 1.57
C THR A 101 -9.79 -2.77 0.27
N ARG A 102 -11.10 -2.51 0.09
CA ARG A 102 -11.60 -1.74 -1.09
C ARG A 102 -11.06 -0.32 -1.13
N ALA A 103 -10.95 0.34 0.02
CA ALA A 103 -10.36 1.67 0.10
C ALA A 103 -8.86 1.66 -0.25
N ALA A 104 -8.13 0.61 0.13
CA ALA A 104 -6.73 0.44 -0.25
C ALA A 104 -6.58 0.19 -1.77
N ILE A 105 -7.39 -0.70 -2.34
CA ILE A 105 -7.41 -0.92 -3.80
C ILE A 105 -7.70 0.38 -4.54
N ARG A 106 -8.75 1.11 -4.12
CA ARG A 106 -9.13 2.38 -4.74
C ARG A 106 -8.00 3.39 -4.72
N TRP A 107 -7.31 3.52 -3.58
CA TRP A 107 -6.20 4.47 -3.43
C TRP A 107 -5.10 4.27 -4.48
N ALA A 108 -4.72 3.01 -4.73
CA ALA A 108 -3.75 2.69 -5.77
C ALA A 108 -4.32 2.89 -7.17
N THR A 109 -5.54 2.41 -7.44
CA THR A 109 -6.12 2.49 -8.79
C THR A 109 -6.42 3.92 -9.21
N ASP A 110 -6.81 4.80 -8.30
CA ASP A 110 -7.03 6.22 -8.59
C ASP A 110 -5.72 6.88 -9.03
N TYR A 111 -4.60 6.56 -8.36
CA TYR A 111 -3.27 7.02 -8.79
C TYR A 111 -2.82 6.42 -10.12
N LEU A 112 -2.96 5.10 -10.31
CA LEU A 112 -2.60 4.45 -11.57
C LEU A 112 -3.43 4.97 -12.75
N LEU A 113 -4.71 5.32 -12.52
CA LEU A 113 -5.55 5.96 -13.51
C LEU A 113 -4.99 7.33 -13.90
N LYS A 114 -4.62 8.18 -12.93
CA LYS A 114 -3.91 9.45 -13.22
C LYS A 114 -2.67 9.21 -14.07
N CYS A 115 -1.82 8.26 -13.69
CA CYS A 115 -0.62 7.91 -14.46
C CYS A 115 -0.89 7.46 -15.90
N ALA A 116 -2.03 6.82 -16.16
CA ALA A 116 -2.39 6.33 -17.49
C ALA A 116 -3.10 7.39 -18.36
N THR A 117 -3.77 8.37 -17.75
CA THR A 117 -4.64 9.31 -18.47
C THR A 117 -4.16 10.76 -18.45
N ALA A 118 -3.17 11.10 -17.62
CA ALA A 118 -2.72 12.48 -17.47
C ALA A 118 -2.20 13.10 -18.79
N THR A 119 -1.54 12.30 -19.64
CA THR A 119 -1.09 12.75 -20.97
C THR A 119 -1.44 11.69 -22.02
N PRO A 120 -2.21 12.03 -23.09
CA PRO A 120 -2.54 11.08 -24.15
C PRO A 120 -1.30 10.44 -24.77
N GLY A 121 -1.30 9.10 -24.87
CA GLY A 121 -0.21 8.33 -25.45
C GLY A 121 1.04 8.19 -24.57
N LYS A 122 0.99 8.61 -23.30
CA LYS A 122 2.06 8.40 -22.32
C LYS A 122 1.55 7.63 -21.11
N LEU A 123 2.43 6.84 -20.51
CA LEU A 123 2.21 6.17 -19.25
C LEU A 123 3.30 6.59 -18.27
N TYR A 124 2.91 7.18 -17.14
CA TYR A 124 3.83 7.44 -16.04
C TYR A 124 4.05 6.14 -15.26
N VAL A 125 5.31 5.76 -15.05
CA VAL A 125 5.69 4.47 -14.44
C VAL A 125 6.28 4.61 -13.03
N GLY A 126 6.37 5.84 -12.53
CA GLY A 126 6.76 6.13 -11.17
C GLY A 126 6.95 7.63 -10.92
N VAL A 127 7.21 7.98 -9.67
CA VAL A 127 7.55 9.35 -9.23
C VAL A 127 8.65 9.27 -8.17
N GLY A 128 9.67 10.13 -8.29
CA GLY A 128 10.85 10.17 -7.43
C GLY A 128 12.12 9.66 -8.12
N ASP A 129 13.27 10.27 -7.81
CA ASP A 129 14.59 9.72 -8.17
C ASP A 129 15.10 8.88 -6.99
N PRO A 130 15.27 7.56 -7.16
CA PRO A 130 15.68 6.69 -6.05
C PRO A 130 17.05 7.03 -5.48
N ASN A 131 17.99 7.56 -6.28
CA ASN A 131 19.30 7.91 -5.75
C ASN A 131 19.26 9.15 -4.86
N VAL A 132 18.34 10.06 -5.12
CA VAL A 132 18.15 11.26 -4.28
C VAL A 132 17.38 10.87 -3.03
N ASP A 133 16.28 10.13 -3.21
CA ASP A 133 15.43 9.67 -2.12
C ASP A 133 16.20 8.82 -1.10
N HIS A 134 16.94 7.80 -1.57
CA HIS A 134 17.66 6.88 -0.68
C HIS A 134 18.90 7.48 -0.01
N LYS A 135 19.31 8.69 -0.40
CA LYS A 135 20.36 9.45 0.30
C LYS A 135 19.82 10.29 1.44
N CYS A 136 18.50 10.49 1.51
CA CYS A 136 17.85 11.21 2.59
C CYS A 136 17.12 10.24 3.50
N TRP A 137 17.27 10.41 4.81
CA TRP A 137 16.49 9.67 5.82
C TRP A 137 15.54 10.66 6.49
N GLU A 138 14.35 10.77 5.93
CA GLU A 138 13.37 11.76 6.35
C GLU A 138 11.95 11.21 6.30
N ARG A 139 11.04 11.94 6.96
CA ARG A 139 9.63 11.63 6.82
C ARG A 139 9.17 12.11 5.44
N PRO A 140 8.23 11.42 4.78
CA PRO A 140 7.67 11.90 3.52
C PRO A 140 6.97 13.27 3.62
N GLU A 141 6.67 13.73 4.83
CA GLU A 141 6.03 15.02 5.13
C GLU A 141 7.01 16.21 5.25
N ASP A 142 8.31 15.95 5.37
CA ASP A 142 9.36 16.99 5.49
C ASP A 142 9.77 17.54 4.10
#